data_AF-A0AAD2H482-F1
#
_entry.id   AF-A0AAD2H482-F1
#
_cell.length_a   1.000
_cell.length_b   1.000
_cell.length_c   1.000
_cell.angle_alpha   90.00
_cell.angle_beta   90.00
_cell.angle_gamma   90.00
#
_symmetry.space_group_name_H-M   'P 1'
#
loop_
_entity.id
_entity.type
_entity.pdbx_description
1 polymer ?
#
loop_
_entity_poly.entity_id
_entity_poly.type
_entity_poly.pdbx_seq_one_letter_code
_entity_poly.pdbx_strand_id
1 'polypeptide(L)'
;MFPTAARFRFASRRPLKSFRANKDYYKGNRQAALTGHRTGAPGVHVNKRPGYQLLEDKVRVFVAPPIDEIINSELKPYVAQRVKPFKARALKNGAFARMPDSGLTPEHFLASSRAYHANLRAGQRVQDASASSKEIEAS
;
A
#
# COMPACT_ATOMS: atom_id res chain seq x y z
N MET A 1 4.08 -47.91 -35.64
CA MET A 1 3.92 -47.07 -34.44
C MET A 1 4.37 -47.88 -33.24
N PHE A 2 5.55 -47.62 -32.69
CA PHE A 2 6.02 -48.33 -31.50
C PHE A 2 5.26 -47.79 -30.28
N PRO A 3 4.51 -48.62 -29.53
CA PRO A 3 3.86 -48.16 -28.32
C PRO A 3 4.95 -47.76 -27.33
N THR A 4 5.00 -46.47 -26.98
CA THR A 4 5.91 -45.96 -25.97
C THR A 4 5.58 -46.69 -24.67
N ALA A 5 6.45 -47.62 -24.27
CA ALA A 5 6.24 -48.41 -23.07
C ALA A 5 6.04 -47.46 -21.87
N ALA A 6 4.88 -47.53 -21.23
CA ALA A 6 4.50 -46.71 -20.09
C ALA A 6 5.27 -47.15 -18.83
N ARG A 7 6.61 -47.07 -18.85
CA ARG A 7 7.51 -47.61 -17.82
C ARG A 7 7.53 -46.78 -16.53
N PHE A 8 6.93 -45.59 -16.53
CA PHE A 8 6.82 -44.72 -15.35
C PHE A 8 5.37 -44.35 -14.97
N ARG A 9 4.39 -45.21 -15.31
CA ARG A 9 2.95 -44.92 -15.14
C ARG A 9 2.44 -45.00 -13.70
N PHE A 10 3.16 -45.67 -12.79
CA PHE A 10 2.63 -46.07 -11.49
C PHE A 10 3.19 -45.30 -10.28
N ALA A 11 4.24 -44.50 -10.46
CA ALA A 11 4.76 -43.64 -9.39
C ALA A 11 4.26 -42.20 -9.58
N SER A 12 3.11 -41.89 -8.99
CA SER A 12 2.61 -40.52 -8.90
C SER A 12 3.55 -39.68 -8.02
N ARG A 13 4.57 -39.05 -8.60
CA ARG A 13 5.46 -38.08 -7.92
C ARG A 13 4.85 -36.67 -7.81
N ARG A 14 3.54 -36.54 -8.02
CA ARG A 14 2.85 -35.24 -7.93
C ARG A 14 2.71 -34.84 -6.46
N PRO A 15 2.87 -33.54 -6.12
CA PRO A 15 2.71 -33.08 -4.76
C PRO A 15 1.28 -33.37 -4.26
N LEU A 16 1.19 -33.92 -3.06
CA LEU A 16 -0.10 -34.26 -2.44
C LEU A 16 -0.93 -32.99 -2.21
N LYS A 17 -2.22 -33.05 -2.54
CA LYS A 17 -3.19 -31.97 -2.34
C LYS A 17 -4.07 -32.32 -1.13
N SER A 18 -4.58 -31.31 -0.42
CA SER A 18 -5.43 -31.49 0.77
C SER A 18 -6.62 -32.42 0.52
N PHE A 19 -7.31 -32.26 -0.62
CA PHE A 19 -8.47 -33.09 -0.96
C PHE A 19 -8.14 -34.51 -1.44
N ARG A 20 -6.87 -34.89 -1.58
CA ARG A 20 -6.44 -36.21 -2.06
C ARG A 20 -5.93 -37.12 -0.95
N ALA A 21 -5.99 -36.68 0.31
CA ALA A 21 -5.38 -37.36 1.43
C ALA A 21 -6.43 -37.75 2.48
N ASN A 22 -6.01 -38.58 3.44
CA ASN A 22 -6.88 -39.06 4.52
C ASN A 22 -7.12 -37.99 5.61
N LYS A 23 -7.98 -38.34 6.57
CA LYS A 23 -8.45 -37.50 7.69
C LYS A 23 -7.33 -36.76 8.44
N ASP A 24 -6.16 -37.38 8.61
CA ASP A 24 -5.07 -36.82 9.40
C ASP A 24 -4.15 -35.89 8.58
N TYR A 25 -4.34 -35.80 7.28
CA TYR A 25 -3.54 -34.94 6.42
C TYR A 25 -4.10 -33.53 6.35
N TYR A 26 -3.44 -32.61 7.06
CA TYR A 26 -3.71 -31.17 6.93
C TYR A 26 -2.65 -30.50 6.06
N LYS A 27 -3.10 -29.71 5.07
CA LYS A 27 -2.23 -28.85 4.25
C LYS A 27 -2.83 -27.46 4.18
N GLY A 28 -2.12 -26.47 4.72
CA GLY A 28 -2.56 -25.08 4.74
C GLY A 28 -2.45 -24.38 3.38
N ASN A 29 -3.27 -23.34 3.18
CA ASN A 29 -3.34 -22.55 1.93
C ASN A 29 -2.35 -21.37 1.89
N ARG A 30 -1.23 -21.46 2.61
CA ARG A 30 -0.22 -20.39 2.72
C ARG A 30 -0.73 -19.03 3.23
N GLN A 31 -1.91 -18.97 3.84
CA GLN A 31 -2.38 -17.74 4.51
C GLN A 31 -1.41 -17.25 5.60
N ALA A 32 -0.72 -18.20 6.24
CA ALA A 32 0.31 -17.98 7.25
C ALA A 32 1.75 -18.22 6.76
N ALA A 33 1.96 -18.57 5.49
CA ALA A 33 3.31 -18.82 4.96
C ALA A 33 3.94 -17.50 4.49
N LEU A 34 5.21 -17.28 4.83
CA LEU A 34 5.81 -15.96 4.70
C LEU A 34 7.28 -15.95 4.30
N THR A 35 7.57 -15.08 3.33
CA THR A 35 8.82 -14.33 3.24
C THR A 35 8.44 -12.82 3.28
N GLY A 36 9.02 -12.03 4.19
CA GLY A 36 8.75 -10.57 4.33
C GLY A 36 7.77 -10.14 5.46
N HIS A 37 7.09 -8.99 5.30
CA HIS A 37 6.34 -8.24 6.34
C HIS A 37 4.90 -8.71 6.67
N ARG A 38 4.45 -9.91 6.30
CA ARG A 38 3.09 -10.36 6.65
C ARG A 38 3.05 -10.93 8.09
N THR A 39 1.92 -10.79 8.77
CA THR A 39 1.72 -11.10 10.21
C THR A 39 1.61 -12.59 10.60
N GLY A 40 2.08 -13.53 9.77
CA GLY A 40 1.99 -14.96 10.09
C GLY A 40 0.55 -15.46 10.24
N ALA A 41 0.34 -16.48 11.08
CA ALA A 41 -1.00 -16.95 11.45
C ALA A 41 -1.70 -15.95 12.40
N PRO A 42 -3.02 -15.72 12.27
CA PRO A 42 -3.75 -14.70 13.03
C PRO A 42 -3.99 -15.07 14.52
N GLY A 43 -3.51 -16.22 14.97
CA GLY A 43 -3.83 -16.76 16.28
C GLY A 43 -2.98 -17.96 16.65
N VAL A 44 -3.34 -18.59 17.76
CA VAL A 44 -2.64 -19.74 18.34
C VAL A 44 -3.59 -20.88 18.66
N HIS A 45 -3.10 -22.12 18.50
CA HIS A 45 -3.81 -23.29 19.00
C HIS A 45 -3.68 -23.37 20.52
N VAL A 46 -4.78 -23.63 21.21
CA VAL A 46 -4.81 -23.71 22.67
C VAL A 46 -4.61 -25.17 23.09
N ASN A 47 -3.55 -25.47 23.82
CA ASN A 47 -3.13 -26.85 24.09
C ASN A 47 -4.06 -27.66 25.02
N LYS A 48 -5.01 -27.01 25.71
CA LYS A 48 -5.87 -27.68 26.71
C LYS A 48 -7.20 -28.21 26.17
N ARG A 49 -7.65 -27.71 25.00
CA ARG A 49 -8.91 -28.11 24.35
C ARG A 49 -8.77 -27.93 22.84
N PRO A 50 -9.47 -28.72 21.99
CA PRO A 50 -9.52 -28.43 20.57
C PRO A 50 -10.12 -27.03 20.36
N GLY A 51 -9.26 -26.06 20.07
CA GLY A 51 -9.63 -24.66 20.00
C GLY A 51 -8.53 -23.82 19.38
N TYR A 52 -8.95 -22.74 18.72
CA TYR A 52 -8.06 -21.76 18.12
C TYR A 52 -8.44 -20.38 18.63
N GLN A 53 -7.49 -19.68 19.23
CA GLN A 53 -7.69 -18.33 19.75
C GLN A 53 -7.12 -17.31 18.77
N LEU A 54 -7.96 -16.38 18.33
CA LEU A 54 -7.53 -15.24 17.51
C LEU A 54 -6.81 -14.21 18.38
N LEU A 55 -5.71 -13.67 17.85
CA LEU A 55 -4.97 -12.56 18.46
C LEU A 55 -5.23 -11.33 17.60
N GLU A 56 -5.98 -10.37 18.13
CA GLU A 56 -6.42 -9.17 17.40
C GLU A 56 -5.23 -8.42 16.77
N ASP A 57 -4.11 -8.34 17.48
CA ASP A 57 -2.87 -7.70 17.01
C ASP A 57 -2.28 -8.30 15.72
N LYS A 58 -2.56 -9.57 15.43
CA LYS A 58 -2.04 -10.29 14.25
C LYS A 58 -3.04 -10.34 13.10
N VAL A 59 -4.31 -10.00 13.38
CA VAL A 59 -5.36 -9.94 12.36
C VAL A 59 -5.09 -8.76 11.44
N ARG A 60 -5.12 -9.02 10.12
CA ARG A 60 -4.90 -7.97 9.13
C ARG A 60 -6.18 -7.18 8.95
N VAL A 61 -6.07 -5.86 9.08
CA VAL A 61 -7.16 -4.93 8.83
C VAL A 61 -6.80 -4.08 7.61
N PHE A 62 -7.75 -3.94 6.69
CA PHE A 62 -7.64 -3.01 5.57
C PHE A 62 -8.36 -1.73 5.95
N VAL A 63 -7.59 -0.69 6.24
CA VAL A 63 -8.14 0.62 6.58
C VAL A 63 -8.43 1.37 5.30
N ALA A 64 -9.70 1.76 5.12
CA ALA A 64 -10.14 2.59 4.01
C ALA A 64 -10.57 3.98 4.52
N PRO A 65 -10.44 5.04 3.70
CA PRO A 65 -11.05 6.34 3.99
C PRO A 65 -12.58 6.24 4.11
N PRO A 66 -13.24 7.24 4.71
CA PRO A 66 -14.70 7.34 4.73
C PRO A 66 -15.29 7.23 3.32
N ILE A 67 -16.42 6.52 3.19
CA ILE A 67 -16.98 6.21 1.87
C ILE A 67 -17.41 7.47 1.10
N ASP A 68 -17.88 8.50 1.81
CA ASP A 68 -18.30 9.77 1.22
C ASP A 68 -17.12 10.49 0.56
N GLU A 69 -15.93 10.44 1.16
CA GLU A 69 -14.71 11.01 0.57
C GLU A 69 -14.30 10.25 -0.69
N ILE A 70 -14.44 8.92 -0.69
CA ILE A 70 -14.12 8.09 -1.86
C ILE A 70 -15.05 8.42 -3.02
N ILE A 71 -16.36 8.51 -2.77
CA ILE A 71 -17.39 8.79 -3.78
C ILE A 71 -17.23 10.20 -4.34
N ASN A 72 -17.02 11.18 -3.45
CA ASN A 72 -16.87 12.59 -3.83
C ASN A 72 -15.47 12.91 -4.38
N SER A 73 -14.52 11.98 -4.34
CA SER A 73 -13.20 12.20 -4.90
C SER A 73 -13.25 12.34 -6.43
N GLU A 74 -12.57 13.37 -6.92
CA GLU A 74 -12.32 13.59 -8.35
C GLU A 74 -11.34 12.55 -8.92
N LEU A 75 -10.59 11.87 -8.06
CA LEU A 75 -9.60 10.87 -8.43
C LEU A 75 -10.30 9.59 -8.93
N LYS A 76 -10.14 9.29 -10.23
CA LYS A 76 -10.64 8.07 -10.86
C LYS A 76 -9.48 7.10 -11.15
N PRO A 77 -9.74 5.79 -11.26
CA PRO A 77 -8.70 4.80 -11.54
C PRO A 77 -8.03 4.99 -12.92
N TYR A 78 -8.67 5.73 -13.82
CA TYR A 78 -8.16 6.00 -15.16
C TYR A 78 -8.04 7.50 -15.41
N VAL A 79 -7.13 7.87 -16.30
CA VAL A 79 -6.90 9.24 -16.75
C VAL A 79 -7.46 9.41 -18.17
N ALA A 80 -8.00 10.58 -18.48
CA ALA A 80 -8.49 10.89 -19.82
C ALA A 80 -7.36 10.77 -20.87
N GLN A 81 -7.63 10.13 -22.01
CA GLN A 81 -6.64 9.87 -23.07
C GLN A 81 -5.98 11.15 -23.63
N ARG A 82 -6.68 12.28 -23.56
CA ARG A 82 -6.18 13.59 -24.01
C ARG A 82 -5.08 14.14 -23.10
N VAL A 83 -5.02 13.69 -21.85
CA VAL A 83 -3.95 14.05 -20.92
C VAL A 83 -2.71 13.29 -21.36
N LYS A 84 -1.73 14.03 -21.91
CA LYS A 84 -0.47 13.43 -22.33
C LYS A 84 0.23 12.86 -21.10
N PRO A 85 0.69 11.59 -21.12
CA PRO A 85 1.45 11.05 -20.01
C PRO A 85 2.66 11.94 -19.77
N PHE A 86 2.98 12.13 -18.49
CA PHE A 86 4.10 12.94 -18.03
C PHE A 86 5.41 12.34 -18.58
N LYS A 87 5.83 12.78 -19.76
CA LYS A 87 7.11 12.35 -20.35
C LYS A 87 8.26 12.91 -19.50
N ALA A 88 9.42 12.27 -19.54
CA ALA A 88 10.67 12.71 -18.87
C ALA A 88 11.07 14.19 -19.13
N ARG A 89 10.47 14.85 -20.11
CA ARG A 89 10.64 16.30 -20.37
C ARG A 89 9.89 17.18 -19.36
N ALA A 90 8.77 16.72 -18.78
CA ALA A 90 8.07 17.39 -17.70
C ALA A 90 8.72 17.11 -16.33
N LEU A 91 9.50 16.02 -16.20
CA LEU A 91 10.46 15.83 -15.11
C LEU A 91 11.54 16.92 -15.06
N LYS A 92 11.72 17.76 -16.10
CA LYS A 92 12.63 18.91 -16.03
C LYS A 92 11.97 20.21 -15.53
N ASN A 93 10.63 20.30 -15.58
CA ASN A 93 9.88 21.52 -15.23
C ASN A 93 8.75 21.30 -14.20
N GLY A 94 8.46 20.07 -13.77
CA GLY A 94 7.37 19.71 -12.85
C GLY A 94 7.81 19.51 -11.41
N ALA A 95 6.91 19.05 -10.54
CA ALA A 95 7.15 18.92 -9.09
C ALA A 95 8.37 18.06 -8.73
N PHE A 96 8.70 17.06 -9.56
CA PHE A 96 9.86 16.20 -9.38
C PHE A 96 11.14 16.68 -10.08
N ALA A 97 11.11 17.85 -10.72
CA ALA A 97 12.25 18.37 -11.46
C ALA A 97 13.42 18.84 -10.60
N ARG A 98 13.12 19.21 -9.37
CA ARG A 98 14.13 19.57 -8.37
C ARG A 98 14.60 18.36 -7.58
N MET A 99 14.01 17.18 -7.81
CA MET A 99 14.37 15.98 -7.08
C MET A 99 15.71 15.46 -7.62
N PRO A 100 16.71 15.22 -6.75
CA PRO A 100 17.98 14.68 -7.20
C PRO A 100 17.79 13.28 -7.79
N ASP A 101 18.68 12.88 -8.70
CA ASP A 101 18.62 11.58 -9.38
C ASP A 101 18.69 10.39 -8.41
N SER A 102 19.18 10.61 -7.18
CA SER A 102 19.20 9.64 -6.08
C SER A 102 17.84 9.45 -5.37
N GLY A 103 16.80 10.17 -5.79
CA GLY A 103 15.46 10.08 -5.21
C GLY A 103 15.19 11.07 -4.07
N LEU A 104 14.23 10.74 -3.20
CA LEU A 104 13.89 11.55 -2.02
C LEU A 104 14.96 11.37 -0.93
N THR A 105 16.05 12.15 -1.02
CA THR A 105 17.07 12.17 0.04
C THR A 105 16.54 12.89 1.29
N PRO A 106 17.01 12.54 2.50
CA PRO A 106 16.63 13.22 3.73
C PRO A 106 16.89 14.74 3.68
N GLU A 107 18.01 15.14 3.06
CA GLU A 107 18.38 16.54 2.86
C GLU A 107 17.39 17.27 1.96
N HIS A 108 17.00 16.66 0.84
CA HIS A 108 16.02 17.23 -0.08
C HIS A 108 14.63 17.34 0.57
N PHE A 109 14.23 16.34 1.36
CA PHE A 109 12.99 16.39 2.13
C PHE A 109 13.01 17.52 3.15
N LEU A 110 14.11 17.66 3.91
CA LEU A 110 14.28 18.74 4.90
C LEU A 110 14.22 20.12 4.24
N ALA A 111 14.93 20.32 3.12
CA ALA A 111 14.93 21.57 2.39
C ALA A 111 13.53 21.91 1.86
N SER A 112 12.84 20.93 1.25
CA SER A 112 11.48 21.08 0.73
C SER A 112 10.47 21.40 1.83
N SER A 113 10.56 20.72 2.99
CA SER A 113 9.73 20.96 4.16
C SER A 113 9.93 22.37 4.73
N ARG A 114 11.20 22.82 4.86
CA ARG A 114 11.52 24.19 5.32
C ARG A 114 10.93 25.25 4.39
N ALA A 115 11.08 25.07 3.07
CA ALA A 115 10.51 25.98 2.08
C ALA A 115 8.97 26.03 2.16
N TYR A 116 8.32 24.86 2.28
CA TYR A 116 6.87 24.77 2.44
C TYR A 116 6.38 25.53 3.69
N HIS A 117 6.99 25.30 4.86
CA HIS A 117 6.60 25.98 6.10
C HIS A 117 6.90 27.48 6.09
N ALA A 118 7.98 27.92 5.43
CA ALA A 118 8.27 29.34 5.26
C ALA A 118 7.17 30.05 4.44
N ASN A 119 6.73 29.42 3.34
CA ASN A 119 5.63 29.94 2.51
C ASN A 119 4.31 29.98 3.27
N LEU A 120 4.01 28.93 4.04
CA LEU A 120 2.80 28.87 4.86
C LEU A 120 2.75 30.02 5.87
N ARG A 121 3.87 30.27 6.57
CA ARG A 121 4.00 31.39 7.53
C ARG A 121 3.93 32.75 6.86
N ALA A 122 4.51 32.91 5.68
CA ALA A 122 4.41 34.14 4.90
C ALA A 122 2.97 34.42 4.49
N GLY A 123 2.23 33.39 4.04
CA GLY A 123 0.80 33.49 3.71
C GLY A 123 -0.06 33.89 4.91
N GLN A 124 0.19 33.30 6.08
CA GLN A 124 -0.50 33.67 7.32
C GLN A 124 -0.28 35.14 7.69
N ARG A 125 0.97 35.62 7.65
CA ARG A 125 1.29 37.04 7.93
C ARG A 125 0.58 38.01 6.99
N VAL A 126 0.43 37.66 5.72
CA VAL A 126 -0.31 38.48 4.75
C VAL A 126 -1.80 38.51 5.08
N GLN A 127 -2.38 37.37 5.47
CA GLN A 127 -3.77 37.30 5.91
C GLN A 127 -4.00 38.13 7.19
N ASP A 128 -3.13 37.98 8.19
CA ASP A 128 -3.20 38.72 9.45
C ASP A 128 -3.08 40.24 9.24
N ALA A 129 -2.13 40.67 8.39
CA ALA A 129 -1.99 42.08 8.03
C ALA A 129 -3.23 42.63 7.32
N SER A 130 -3.82 41.86 6.40
CA SER A 130 -5.04 42.25 5.68
C SER A 130 -6.30 42.30 6.58
N ALA A 131 -6.33 41.50 7.65
CA ALA A 131 -7.38 41.56 8.65
C ALA A 131 -7.25 42.81 9.53
N SER A 132 -6.02 43.14 9.97
CA SER A 132 -5.76 44.32 10.80
C SER A 132 -6.07 45.66 10.09
N SER A 133 -5.83 45.76 8.78
CA SER A 133 -6.15 46.98 8.03
C SER A 133 -7.65 47.20 7.82
N LYS A 134 -8.45 46.12 7.76
CA LYS A 134 -9.91 46.23 7.68
C LYS A 134 -10.55 46.67 9.00
N GLU A 135 -9.93 46.36 10.13
CA GLU A 135 -10.39 46.80 11.45
C GLU A 135 -10.15 48.31 11.68
N ILE A 136 -9.08 48.86 11.08
CA ILE A 136 -8.75 50.29 11.16
C ILE A 136 -9.68 51.15 10.28
N GLU A 137 -10.13 50.64 9.13
CA GLU A 137 -11.10 51.35 8.26
C GLU A 137 -12.55 51.30 8.78
N ALA A 138 -12.84 50.40 9.73
CA ALA A 138 -14.18 50.25 10.32
C ALA A 138 -14.39 51.03 11.64
N SER A 139 -13.36 51.75 12.10
CA SER A 139 -13.37 52.60 13.32
C SER A 139 -13.35 54.07 12.96
#